data_AF-A0A261QM88-F1
#
_entry.id   AF-A0A261QM88-F1
#
_cell.length_a   1.000
_cell.length_b   1.000
_cell.length_c   1.000
_cell.angle_alpha   90.00
_cell.angle_beta   90.00
_cell.angle_gamma   90.00
#
_symmetry.space_group_name_H-M   'P 1'
#
loop_
_entity.id
_entity.type
_entity.pdbx_description
1 polymer ?
#
loop_
_entity_poly.entity_id
_entity_poly.type
_entity_poly.pdbx_seq_one_letter_code
_entity_poly.pdbx_strand_id
1 'polypeptide(L)'
;PVDHREQAESMFNEEIKAIKRATDGILLRREQYVAELAQSASVYASNATKALTGEAAWNKKNGDPLKDIEAGMEVVRANIGLRPNVITMGASVMALLRFHEVLQKALGGNERKRITTEILKDLFQVDEVLIGAPVQLAKDGKTTTDLWKDNLMLHVVNAPSAGSDSADEHMPSFGYTFRRQEMPLADRFDSVGGKVVNIRYTDIYKVAVVGSEAGYLISGIKGA
;
A
#
# COMPACT_ATOMS: atom_id res chain seq x y z
N PRO A 1 6.65 -1.17 27.83
CA PRO A 1 6.80 -1.00 29.29
C PRO A 1 7.84 0.09 29.53
N VAL A 2 7.64 0.91 30.56
CA VAL A 2 8.56 1.98 30.95
C VAL A 2 8.88 1.77 32.43
N ASP A 3 10.16 1.65 32.76
CA ASP A 3 10.60 1.56 34.16
C ASP A 3 10.65 2.95 34.79
N HIS A 4 10.22 3.09 36.04
CA HIS A 4 10.28 4.35 36.80
C HIS A 4 11.69 4.97 36.84
N ARG A 5 12.76 4.17 36.85
CA ARG A 5 14.14 4.67 36.82
C ARG A 5 14.50 5.24 35.45
N GLU A 6 14.09 4.54 34.39
CA GLU A 6 14.29 4.97 33.00
C GLU A 6 13.54 6.29 32.73
N GLN A 7 12.31 6.42 33.23
CA GLN A 7 11.53 7.65 33.15
C GLN A 7 12.16 8.80 33.96
N ALA A 8 12.73 8.52 35.13
CA ALA A 8 13.35 9.53 35.98
C ALA A 8 14.71 10.03 35.44
N GLU A 9 15.45 9.17 34.75
CA GLU A 9 16.75 9.49 34.15
C GLU A 9 16.63 10.07 32.73
N SER A 10 15.48 9.90 32.06
CA SER A 10 15.28 10.39 30.70
C SER A 10 14.92 11.86 30.64
N MET A 11 15.55 12.57 29.71
CA MET A 11 15.17 13.93 29.33
C MET A 11 13.92 13.98 28.42
N PHE A 12 13.46 12.83 27.92
CA PHE A 12 12.33 12.72 27.00
C PHE A 12 11.21 11.88 27.61
N ASN A 13 9.99 12.06 27.10
CA ASN A 13 8.86 11.28 27.56
C ASN A 13 8.95 9.83 27.03
N GLU A 14 9.41 8.90 27.86
CA GLU A 14 9.53 7.47 27.52
C GLU A 14 8.17 6.81 27.29
N GLU A 15 7.11 7.34 27.90
CA GLU A 15 5.75 6.87 27.64
C GLU A 15 5.35 7.07 26.17
N ILE A 16 5.63 8.24 25.61
CA ILE A 16 5.34 8.54 24.20
C ILE A 16 6.16 7.65 23.27
N LYS A 17 7.44 7.39 23.59
CA LYS A 17 8.30 6.49 22.81
C LYS A 17 7.78 5.06 22.84
N ALA A 18 7.31 4.59 24.00
CA ALA A 18 6.73 3.26 24.15
C ALA A 18 5.39 3.12 23.41
N ILE A 19 4.51 4.13 23.44
CA ILE A 19 3.29 4.19 22.62
C ILE A 19 3.66 4.07 21.15
N LYS A 20 4.57 4.93 20.67
CA LYS A 20 4.99 4.95 19.27
C LYS A 20 5.49 3.57 18.82
N ARG A 21 6.33 2.92 19.62
CA ARG A 21 6.83 1.56 19.33
C ARG A 21 5.70 0.53 19.19
N ALA A 22 4.70 0.58 20.10
CA ALA A 22 3.56 -0.32 20.04
C ALA A 22 2.68 -0.06 18.81
N THR A 23 2.42 1.22 18.51
CA THR A 23 1.68 1.65 17.33
C THR A 23 2.39 1.24 16.04
N ASP A 24 3.67 1.54 15.89
CA ASP A 24 4.47 1.21 14.69
C ASP A 24 4.47 -0.31 14.44
N GLY A 25 4.57 -1.13 15.49
CA GLY A 25 4.49 -2.59 15.37
C GLY A 25 3.14 -3.10 14.87
N ILE A 26 2.04 -2.53 15.37
CA ILE A 26 0.68 -2.89 14.95
C ILE A 26 0.39 -2.40 13.52
N LEU A 27 0.83 -1.19 13.17
CA LEU A 27 0.70 -0.64 11.82
C LEU A 27 1.51 -1.44 10.80
N LEU A 28 2.74 -1.84 11.13
CA LEU A 28 3.56 -2.68 10.24
C LEU A 28 2.92 -4.06 10.03
N ARG A 29 2.38 -4.68 11.07
CA ARG A 29 1.63 -5.94 10.94
C ARG A 29 0.40 -5.77 10.04
N ARG A 30 -0.32 -4.66 10.17
CA ARG A 30 -1.45 -4.35 9.29
C ARG A 30 -1.00 -4.22 7.85
N GLU A 31 0.07 -3.47 7.60
CA GLU A 31 0.66 -3.30 6.28
C GLU A 31 1.02 -4.65 5.66
N GLN A 32 1.63 -5.56 6.43
CA GLN A 32 1.94 -6.91 5.96
C GLN A 32 0.70 -7.68 5.52
N TYR A 33 -0.35 -7.64 6.33
CA TYR A 33 -1.61 -8.30 6.02
C TYR A 33 -2.29 -7.72 4.77
N VAL A 34 -2.34 -6.38 4.66
CA VAL A 34 -2.91 -5.69 3.50
C VAL A 34 -2.12 -5.99 2.24
N ALA A 35 -0.79 -5.93 2.32
CA ALA A 35 0.07 -6.21 1.17
C ALA A 35 -0.06 -7.65 0.68
N GLU A 36 -0.16 -8.63 1.59
CA GLU A 36 -0.39 -10.03 1.21
C GLU A 36 -1.76 -10.22 0.54
N LEU A 37 -2.81 -9.63 1.12
CA LEU A 37 -4.17 -9.74 0.60
C LEU A 37 -4.32 -9.06 -0.76
N ALA A 38 -3.87 -7.81 -0.90
CA ALA A 38 -4.01 -7.01 -2.12
C ALA A 38 -3.12 -7.50 -3.27
N GLN A 39 -2.07 -8.28 -2.99
CA GLN A 39 -1.22 -8.86 -4.03
C GLN A 39 -1.60 -10.32 -4.37
N SER A 40 -2.65 -10.85 -3.74
CA SER A 40 -3.13 -12.20 -4.05
C SER A 40 -4.01 -12.19 -5.29
N ALA A 41 -3.64 -12.91 -6.35
CA ALA A 41 -4.49 -13.01 -7.55
C ALA A 41 -5.89 -13.57 -7.26
N SER A 42 -6.06 -14.33 -6.17
CA SER A 42 -7.35 -14.92 -5.77
C SER A 42 -8.40 -13.92 -5.32
N VAL A 43 -8.02 -12.68 -4.95
CA VAL A 43 -8.99 -11.66 -4.53
C VAL A 43 -9.52 -10.81 -5.68
N TYR A 44 -9.02 -11.03 -6.89
CA TYR A 44 -9.40 -10.30 -8.11
C TYR A 44 -10.34 -11.16 -8.98
N ALA A 45 -11.16 -10.49 -9.79
CA ALA A 45 -11.93 -11.15 -10.83
C ALA A 45 -11.01 -11.84 -11.85
N SER A 46 -11.51 -12.88 -12.53
CA SER A 46 -10.70 -13.69 -13.44
C SER A 46 -10.10 -12.91 -14.62
N ASN A 47 -10.76 -11.83 -15.06
CA ASN A 47 -10.27 -10.92 -16.11
C ASN A 47 -9.40 -9.78 -15.57
N ALA A 48 -9.27 -9.64 -14.25
CA ALA A 48 -8.67 -8.50 -13.57
C ALA A 48 -7.23 -8.76 -13.06
N THR A 49 -6.54 -9.72 -13.66
CA THR A 49 -5.14 -10.02 -13.35
C THR A 49 -4.32 -10.17 -14.62
N LYS A 50 -3.04 -9.75 -14.56
CA LYS A 50 -2.08 -9.91 -15.64
C LYS A 50 -0.70 -10.20 -15.08
N ALA A 51 -0.19 -11.39 -15.38
CA ALA A 51 1.19 -11.74 -15.10
C ALA A 51 2.07 -11.40 -16.31
N LEU A 52 3.08 -10.55 -16.09
CA LEU A 52 4.09 -10.24 -17.09
C LEU A 52 5.21 -11.28 -17.01
N THR A 53 5.58 -11.84 -18.16
CA THR A 53 6.63 -12.85 -18.28
C THR A 53 7.47 -12.60 -19.53
N GLY A 54 8.76 -12.95 -19.47
CA GLY A 54 9.66 -12.85 -20.63
C GLY A 54 9.73 -11.44 -21.20
N GLU A 55 9.58 -11.31 -22.52
CA GLU A 55 9.70 -10.05 -23.26
C GLU A 55 8.60 -9.01 -22.94
N ALA A 56 7.50 -9.42 -22.29
CA ALA A 56 6.44 -8.51 -21.88
C ALA A 56 6.76 -7.74 -20.58
N ALA A 57 7.80 -8.13 -19.85
CA ALA A 57 8.22 -7.43 -18.64
C ALA A 57 8.72 -6.01 -18.96
N TRP A 58 8.47 -5.07 -18.05
CA TRP A 58 8.75 -3.64 -18.28
C TRP A 58 10.24 -3.28 -18.24
N ASN A 59 11.11 -4.22 -17.87
CA ASN A 59 12.55 -4.06 -18.02
C ASN A 59 13.07 -4.53 -19.39
N LYS A 60 12.22 -5.14 -20.23
CA LYS A 60 12.57 -5.63 -21.57
C LYS A 60 12.15 -4.64 -22.64
N LYS A 61 12.64 -4.86 -23.85
CA LYS A 61 12.47 -3.96 -25.00
C LYS A 61 11.00 -3.76 -25.39
N ASN A 62 10.16 -4.78 -25.21
CA ASN A 62 8.75 -4.76 -25.61
C ASN A 62 7.80 -4.43 -24.43
N GLY A 63 8.34 -4.12 -23.26
CA GLY A 63 7.56 -3.71 -22.10
C GLY A 63 6.90 -2.35 -22.33
N ASP A 64 5.58 -2.30 -22.20
CA ASP A 64 4.79 -1.08 -22.37
C ASP A 64 3.89 -0.82 -21.16
N PRO A 65 4.41 -0.14 -20.12
CA PRO A 65 3.64 0.18 -18.92
C PRO A 65 2.44 1.07 -19.21
N LEU A 66 2.53 1.95 -20.21
CA LEU A 66 1.43 2.84 -20.57
C LEU A 66 0.24 2.02 -21.08
N LYS A 67 0.51 1.12 -22.04
CA LYS A 67 -0.51 0.23 -22.61
C LYS A 67 -1.07 -0.75 -21.58
N ASP A 68 -0.22 -1.32 -20.74
CA ASP A 68 -0.63 -2.32 -19.76
C ASP A 68 -1.52 -1.72 -18.66
N ILE A 69 -1.19 -0.51 -18.19
CA ILE A 69 -1.98 0.20 -17.19
C ILE A 69 -3.31 0.66 -17.77
N GLU A 70 -3.34 1.26 -18.96
CA GLU A 70 -4.60 1.67 -19.60
C GLU A 70 -5.52 0.48 -19.89
N ALA A 71 -4.96 -0.65 -20.33
CA ALA A 71 -5.74 -1.87 -20.51
C ALA A 71 -6.34 -2.36 -19.18
N GLY A 72 -5.59 -2.29 -18.07
CA GLY A 72 -6.10 -2.62 -16.75
C GLY A 72 -7.19 -1.65 -16.26
N MET A 73 -7.03 -0.35 -16.52
CA MET A 73 -8.05 0.65 -16.19
C MET A 73 -9.35 0.43 -16.94
N GLU A 74 -9.25 0.07 -18.22
CA GLU A 74 -10.42 -0.22 -19.05
C GLU A 74 -11.15 -1.49 -18.58
N VAL A 75 -10.43 -2.52 -18.13
CA VAL A 75 -11.05 -3.71 -17.53
C VAL A 75 -11.88 -3.35 -16.30
N VAL A 76 -11.31 -2.56 -15.37
CA VAL A 76 -12.05 -2.14 -14.16
C VAL A 76 -13.26 -1.28 -14.54
N ARG A 77 -13.07 -0.31 -15.45
CA ARG A 77 -14.15 0.54 -15.95
C ARG A 77 -15.28 -0.27 -16.59
N ALA A 78 -14.94 -1.32 -17.35
CA ALA A 78 -15.91 -2.20 -17.99
C ALA A 78 -16.67 -3.07 -16.96
N ASN A 79 -16.01 -3.50 -15.88
CA ASN A 79 -16.63 -4.33 -14.86
C ASN A 79 -17.61 -3.52 -13.97
N ILE A 80 -17.19 -2.37 -13.45
CA ILE A 80 -17.95 -1.63 -12.42
C ILE A 80 -18.46 -0.25 -12.86
N GLY A 81 -18.15 0.18 -14.08
CA GLY A 81 -18.56 1.49 -14.61
C GLY A 81 -17.74 2.68 -14.10
N LEU A 82 -16.74 2.45 -13.24
CA LEU A 82 -15.87 3.48 -12.66
C LEU A 82 -14.41 3.23 -13.07
N ARG A 83 -13.70 4.30 -13.41
CA ARG A 83 -12.25 4.22 -13.67
C ARG A 83 -11.49 4.15 -12.34
N PRO A 84 -10.41 3.34 -12.23
CA PRO A 84 -9.55 3.34 -11.05
C PRO A 84 -9.05 4.74 -10.69
N ASN A 85 -9.04 5.06 -9.40
CA ASN A 85 -8.58 6.35 -8.89
C ASN A 85 -7.28 6.24 -8.08
N VAL A 86 -6.89 5.02 -7.67
CA VAL A 86 -5.67 4.78 -6.91
C VAL A 86 -4.79 3.77 -7.65
N ILE A 87 -3.51 4.09 -7.81
CA ILE A 87 -2.47 3.16 -8.23
C ILE A 87 -1.58 2.86 -7.02
N THR A 88 -1.40 1.58 -6.69
CA THR A 88 -0.46 1.14 -5.67
C THR A 88 0.64 0.31 -6.32
N MET A 89 1.90 0.58 -6.02
CA MET A 89 3.02 -0.18 -6.60
C MET A 89 4.17 -0.41 -5.63
N GLY A 90 4.93 -1.48 -5.83
CA GLY A 90 6.17 -1.72 -5.11
C GLY A 90 7.24 -0.66 -5.39
N ALA A 91 8.13 -0.41 -4.42
CA ALA A 91 9.25 0.51 -4.58
C ALA A 91 10.15 0.17 -5.78
N SER A 92 10.33 -1.12 -6.04
CA SER A 92 11.10 -1.65 -7.16
C SER A 92 10.49 -1.30 -8.53
N VAL A 93 9.15 -1.26 -8.62
CA VAL A 93 8.40 -0.86 -9.82
C VAL A 93 8.58 0.62 -10.09
N MET A 94 8.40 1.46 -9.07
CA MET A 94 8.63 2.90 -9.22
C MET A 94 10.08 3.20 -9.66
N ALA A 95 11.05 2.44 -9.14
CA ALA A 95 12.45 2.58 -9.56
C ALA A 95 12.67 2.31 -11.04
N LEU A 96 11.95 1.35 -11.61
CA LEU A 96 11.95 1.05 -13.04
C LEU A 96 11.24 2.13 -13.84
N LEU A 97 10.05 2.57 -13.42
CA LEU A 97 9.25 3.57 -14.13
C LEU A 97 9.95 4.94 -14.21
N ARG A 98 10.76 5.31 -13.21
CA ARG A 98 11.53 6.57 -13.18
C ARG A 98 12.31 6.88 -14.46
N PHE A 99 12.80 5.83 -15.14
CA PHE A 99 13.64 5.94 -16.33
C PHE A 99 13.10 5.15 -17.52
N HIS A 100 11.81 4.79 -17.52
CA HIS A 100 11.23 3.98 -18.58
C HIS A 100 11.05 4.81 -19.87
N GLU A 101 11.65 4.35 -20.98
CA GLU A 101 11.67 5.10 -22.24
C GLU A 101 10.27 5.40 -22.79
N VAL A 102 9.33 4.47 -22.68
CA VAL A 102 7.95 4.66 -23.16
C VAL A 102 7.27 5.82 -22.44
N LEU A 103 7.45 5.94 -21.11
CA LEU A 103 6.87 7.03 -20.34
C LEU A 103 7.56 8.36 -20.65
N GLN A 104 8.88 8.35 -20.84
CA GLN A 104 9.61 9.55 -21.25
C GLN A 104 9.18 10.04 -22.62
N LYS A 105 8.94 9.14 -23.58
CA LYS A 105 8.41 9.48 -24.91
C LYS A 105 7.02 10.08 -24.85
N ALA A 106 6.15 9.56 -23.96
CA ALA A 106 4.80 10.10 -23.75
C ALA A 106 4.81 11.57 -23.25
N LEU A 107 5.86 11.98 -22.53
CA LEU A 107 6.01 13.36 -22.03
C LEU A 107 6.59 14.35 -23.04
N GLY A 108 7.03 13.89 -24.22
CA GLY A 108 7.61 14.72 -25.27
C GLY A 108 9.15 14.81 -25.24
N GLY A 109 9.73 15.16 -26.40
CA GLY A 109 11.07 14.73 -26.79
C GLY A 109 12.30 15.52 -26.32
N ASN A 110 12.23 16.49 -25.41
CA ASN A 110 13.36 17.42 -25.24
C ASN A 110 14.03 17.55 -23.86
N GLU A 111 13.59 16.83 -22.82
CA GLU A 111 14.35 16.80 -21.57
C GLU A 111 14.29 15.40 -20.96
N ARG A 112 15.40 14.95 -20.37
CA ARG A 112 15.43 13.74 -19.53
C ARG A 112 14.64 14.01 -18.26
N LYS A 113 13.31 14.04 -18.37
CA LYS A 113 12.40 14.26 -17.25
C LYS A 113 12.30 12.94 -16.49
N ARG A 114 12.83 12.93 -15.28
CA ARG A 114 12.62 11.86 -14.32
C ARG A 114 11.11 11.73 -14.10
N ILE A 115 10.57 10.52 -14.24
CA ILE A 115 9.15 10.28 -13.96
C ILE A 115 8.91 10.38 -12.46
N THR A 116 8.04 11.30 -12.05
CA THR A 116 7.60 11.48 -10.66
C THR A 116 6.19 10.95 -10.47
N THR A 117 5.76 10.81 -9.22
CA THR A 117 4.40 10.39 -8.87
C THR A 117 3.34 11.33 -9.43
N GLU A 118 3.62 12.63 -9.47
CA GLU A 118 2.71 13.67 -9.98
C GLU A 118 2.53 13.52 -11.49
N ILE A 119 3.62 13.22 -12.20
CA ILE A 119 3.57 12.92 -13.63
C ILE A 119 2.76 11.65 -13.90
N LEU A 120 2.90 10.61 -13.07
CA LEU A 120 2.11 9.39 -13.21
C LEU A 120 0.61 9.65 -12.96
N LYS A 121 0.28 10.49 -11.96
CA LYS A 121 -1.11 10.90 -11.68
C LYS A 121 -1.73 11.59 -12.90
N ASP A 122 -1.00 12.54 -13.49
CA ASP A 122 -1.46 13.28 -14.68
C ASP A 122 -1.58 12.37 -15.90
N LEU A 123 -0.56 11.55 -16.17
CA LEU A 123 -0.52 10.66 -17.33
C LEU A 123 -1.66 9.63 -17.35
N PHE A 124 -1.98 9.07 -16.18
CA PHE A 124 -3.00 8.04 -16.05
C PHE A 124 -4.37 8.57 -15.59
N GLN A 125 -4.45 9.87 -15.29
CA GLN A 125 -5.64 10.56 -14.77
C GLN A 125 -6.22 9.87 -13.53
N VAL A 126 -5.35 9.67 -12.53
CA VAL A 126 -5.70 9.08 -11.23
C VAL A 126 -5.48 10.07 -10.10
N ASP A 127 -6.29 9.93 -9.05
CA ASP A 127 -6.22 10.82 -7.88
C ASP A 127 -4.94 10.56 -7.08
N GLU A 128 -4.57 9.29 -6.89
CA GLU A 128 -3.44 8.89 -6.06
C GLU A 128 -2.54 7.82 -6.66
N VAL A 129 -1.24 7.97 -6.39
CA VAL A 129 -0.20 7.00 -6.71
C VAL A 129 0.58 6.75 -5.42
N LEU A 130 0.43 5.54 -4.88
CA LEU A 130 1.00 5.10 -3.61
C LEU A 130 2.18 4.16 -3.86
N ILE A 131 3.29 4.42 -3.18
CA ILE A 131 4.52 3.61 -3.30
C ILE A 131 4.70 2.80 -2.02
N GLY A 132 4.62 1.49 -2.16
CA GLY A 132 4.94 0.51 -1.13
C GLY A 132 6.44 0.43 -0.89
N ALA A 133 6.97 1.34 -0.09
CA ALA A 133 8.37 1.37 0.36
C ALA A 133 8.77 0.42 1.53
N PRO A 134 7.87 -0.13 2.38
CA PRO A 134 8.31 -0.93 3.50
C PRO A 134 8.93 -2.25 3.06
N VAL A 135 9.96 -2.67 3.80
CA VAL A 135 10.65 -3.95 3.64
C VAL A 135 10.40 -4.83 4.85
N GLN A 136 10.39 -6.14 4.64
CA GLN A 136 10.33 -7.13 5.70
C GLN A 136 11.60 -7.98 5.71
N LEU A 137 11.97 -8.44 6.89
CA LEU A 137 13.02 -9.44 7.04
C LEU A 137 12.48 -10.79 6.56
N ALA A 138 13.23 -11.46 5.70
CA ALA A 138 12.90 -12.79 5.24
C ALA A 138 12.98 -13.81 6.39
N LYS A 139 12.44 -15.01 6.15
CA LYS A 139 12.40 -16.09 7.14
C LYS A 139 13.79 -16.54 7.61
N ASP A 140 14.84 -16.25 6.83
CA ASP A 140 16.23 -16.54 7.17
C ASP A 140 16.82 -15.58 8.24
N GLY A 141 16.10 -14.51 8.58
CA GLY A 141 16.53 -13.49 9.53
C GLY A 141 17.68 -12.60 9.04
N LYS A 142 18.05 -12.66 7.76
CA LYS A 142 19.25 -12.01 7.22
C LYS A 142 19.00 -11.19 5.97
N THR A 143 18.09 -11.63 5.10
CA THR A 143 17.78 -10.92 3.86
C THR A 143 16.55 -10.04 4.04
N THR A 144 16.54 -8.87 3.42
CA THR A 144 15.36 -8.00 3.36
C THR A 144 14.66 -8.18 2.03
N THR A 145 13.33 -8.16 2.06
CA THR A 145 12.48 -8.29 0.88
C THR A 145 11.44 -7.18 0.88
N ASP A 146 11.13 -6.64 -0.31
CA ASP A 146 10.09 -5.63 -0.46
C ASP A 146 8.73 -6.24 -0.10
N LEU A 147 7.96 -5.55 0.75
CA LEU A 147 6.65 -6.04 1.16
C LEU A 147 5.64 -6.00 0.01
N TRP A 148 5.73 -4.95 -0.81
CA TRP A 148 4.89 -4.71 -1.99
C TRP A 148 5.50 -5.22 -3.30
N LYS A 149 6.40 -6.22 -3.22
CA LYS A 149 7.00 -7.01 -4.32
C LYS A 149 7.23 -6.24 -5.64
N ASP A 150 7.15 -6.91 -6.79
CA ASP A 150 7.24 -6.34 -8.14
C ASP A 150 5.86 -6.30 -8.82
N ASN A 151 4.88 -5.84 -8.05
CA ASN A 151 3.47 -5.75 -8.48
C ASN A 151 3.02 -4.29 -8.56
N LEU A 152 2.04 -4.06 -9.45
CA LEU A 152 1.28 -2.82 -9.55
C LEU A 152 -0.19 -3.16 -9.54
N MET A 153 -0.95 -2.43 -8.74
CA MET A 153 -2.37 -2.61 -8.56
C MET A 153 -3.11 -1.32 -8.89
N LEU A 154 -4.24 -1.46 -9.55
CA LEU A 154 -5.19 -0.39 -9.81
C LEU A 154 -6.41 -0.66 -8.95
N HIS A 155 -6.92 0.35 -8.26
CA HIS A 155 -8.07 0.21 -7.38
C HIS A 155 -9.04 1.37 -7.57
N VAL A 156 -10.33 1.06 -7.48
CA VAL A 156 -11.35 2.04 -7.10
C VAL A 156 -11.46 2.01 -5.59
N VAL A 157 -11.12 3.12 -4.95
CA VAL A 157 -11.19 3.28 -3.50
C VAL A 157 -12.09 4.46 -3.19
N ASN A 158 -13.14 4.20 -2.42
CA ASN A 158 -13.98 5.26 -1.88
C ASN A 158 -13.42 5.73 -0.53
N ALA A 159 -12.73 6.87 -0.54
CA ALA A 159 -12.20 7.49 0.67
C ALA A 159 -13.33 8.19 1.46
N PRO A 160 -13.17 8.35 2.79
CA PRO A 160 -14.12 9.15 3.58
C PRO A 160 -14.32 10.53 2.97
N SER A 161 -15.59 10.93 2.81
CA SER A 161 -15.93 12.28 2.34
C SER A 161 -15.44 13.33 3.33
N ALA A 162 -15.09 14.52 2.84
CA ALA A 162 -14.66 15.62 3.70
C ALA A 162 -15.71 15.90 4.79
N GLY A 163 -15.31 15.78 6.06
CA GLY A 163 -16.20 15.92 7.22
C GLY A 163 -16.80 14.62 7.77
N SER A 164 -16.46 13.46 7.19
CA SER A 164 -16.77 12.14 7.74
C SER A 164 -15.51 11.44 8.25
N ASP A 165 -15.61 10.84 9.44
CA ASP A 165 -14.54 10.00 10.02
C ASP A 165 -14.49 8.58 9.42
N SER A 166 -15.47 8.21 8.58
CA SER A 166 -15.58 6.87 8.00
C SER A 166 -15.99 6.92 6.52
N ALA A 167 -15.49 5.95 5.75
CA ALA A 167 -15.93 5.72 4.39
C ALA A 167 -17.30 5.04 4.40
N ASP A 168 -18.13 5.36 3.41
CA ASP A 168 -19.41 4.68 3.22
C ASP A 168 -19.17 3.28 2.65
N GLU A 169 -19.53 2.26 3.43
CA GLU A 169 -19.39 0.85 3.07
C GLU A 169 -20.39 0.39 1.98
N HIS A 170 -21.44 1.19 1.71
CA HIS A 170 -22.41 0.90 0.66
C HIS A 170 -21.95 1.36 -0.72
N MET A 171 -20.86 2.11 -0.79
CA MET A 171 -20.31 2.57 -2.05
C MET A 171 -19.34 1.54 -2.66
N PRO A 172 -19.26 1.43 -3.99
CA PRO A 172 -18.30 0.55 -4.63
C PRO A 172 -16.86 0.91 -4.27
N SER A 173 -16.12 -0.05 -3.73
CA SER A 173 -14.70 0.05 -3.41
C SER A 173 -14.06 -1.33 -3.54
N PHE A 174 -12.76 -1.38 -3.82
CA PHE A 174 -12.02 -2.65 -3.84
C PHE A 174 -12.05 -3.34 -2.47
N GLY A 175 -11.84 -2.58 -1.40
CA GLY A 175 -11.76 -3.12 -0.06
C GLY A 175 -11.90 -2.07 1.02
N TYR A 176 -12.14 -2.55 2.23
CA TYR A 176 -12.24 -1.73 3.43
C TYR A 176 -11.42 -2.34 4.57
N THR A 177 -10.99 -1.46 5.48
CA THR A 177 -10.56 -1.87 6.82
C THR A 177 -11.70 -1.59 7.78
N PHE A 178 -12.48 -2.63 8.09
CA PHE A 178 -13.52 -2.54 9.10
C PHE A 178 -12.87 -2.44 10.47
N ARG A 179 -13.08 -1.32 11.16
CA ARG A 179 -12.54 -1.10 12.50
C ARG A 179 -13.69 -1.05 13.50
N ARG A 180 -13.52 -1.67 14.67
CA ARG A 180 -14.48 -1.57 15.76
C ARG A 180 -14.62 -0.11 16.18
N GLN A 181 -15.84 0.34 16.47
CA GLN A 181 -16.09 1.67 17.02
C GLN A 181 -15.23 1.91 18.27
N GLU A 182 -14.78 3.16 18.47
CA GLU A 182 -13.88 3.58 19.57
C GLU A 182 -12.45 3.00 19.52
N MET A 183 -12.06 2.38 18.41
CA MET A 183 -10.69 1.97 18.14
C MET A 183 -10.06 2.89 17.07
N PRO A 184 -8.73 3.08 17.07
CA PRO A 184 -7.76 2.53 18.01
C PRO A 184 -7.76 3.26 19.37
N LEU A 185 -7.44 2.53 20.44
CA LEU A 185 -7.35 3.06 21.80
C LEU A 185 -5.94 2.87 22.36
N ALA A 186 -5.37 3.94 22.94
CA ALA A 186 -4.13 3.89 23.70
C ALA A 186 -4.41 4.12 25.19
N ASP A 187 -3.97 3.22 26.05
CA ASP A 187 -4.15 3.32 27.50
C ASP A 187 -2.90 2.91 28.27
N ARG A 188 -2.84 3.34 29.54
CA ARG A 188 -1.72 3.05 30.45
C ARG A 188 -2.23 2.41 31.73
N PHE A 189 -1.47 1.48 32.27
CA PHE A 189 -1.74 0.86 33.57
C PHE A 189 -0.44 0.48 34.28
N ASP A 190 -0.46 0.58 35.61
CA ASP A 190 0.69 0.22 36.43
C ASP A 190 0.80 -1.31 36.56
N SER A 191 2.03 -1.82 36.43
CA SER A 191 2.31 -3.22 36.72
C SER A 191 2.28 -3.48 38.23
N VAL A 192 1.99 -4.73 38.60
CA VAL A 192 2.03 -5.16 40.01
C VAL A 192 3.43 -4.90 40.57
N GLY A 193 3.51 -4.01 41.58
CA GLY A 193 4.76 -3.56 42.19
C GLY A 193 5.15 -2.11 41.91
N GLY A 194 4.40 -1.36 41.09
CA GLY A 194 4.48 0.11 40.97
C GLY A 194 5.78 0.67 40.36
N LYS A 195 6.66 -0.20 39.86
CA LYS A 195 7.96 0.18 39.26
C LYS A 195 7.95 0.26 37.74
N VAL A 196 6.92 -0.29 37.10
CA VAL A 196 6.80 -0.36 35.66
C VAL A 196 5.42 0.11 35.25
N VAL A 197 5.37 1.07 34.33
CA VAL A 197 4.15 1.50 33.66
C VAL A 197 4.05 0.73 32.35
N ASN A 198 2.94 0.04 32.15
CA ASN A 198 2.63 -0.60 30.87
C ASN A 198 1.80 0.35 30.04
N ILE A 199 2.15 0.43 28.77
CA ILE A 199 1.40 1.21 27.80
C ILE A 199 0.95 0.26 26.71
N ARG A 200 -0.34 0.31 26.42
CA ARG A 200 -1.03 -0.58 25.52
C ARG A 200 -1.66 0.23 24.40
N TYR A 201 -1.50 -0.29 23.19
CA TYR A 201 -2.18 0.19 21.99
C TYR A 201 -3.06 -0.96 21.49
N THR A 202 -4.36 -0.72 21.41
CA THR A 202 -5.35 -1.70 20.96
C THR A 202 -6.01 -1.19 19.69
N ASP A 203 -5.87 -1.93 18.59
CA ASP A 203 -6.58 -1.69 17.35
C ASP A 203 -7.26 -3.00 16.93
N ILE A 204 -8.59 -3.01 16.93
CA ILE A 204 -9.40 -4.16 16.50
C ILE A 204 -9.97 -3.84 15.13
N TYR A 205 -9.42 -4.49 14.11
CA TYR A 205 -9.82 -4.30 12.72
C TYR A 205 -9.84 -5.63 11.95
N LYS A 206 -10.53 -5.61 10.82
CA LYS A 206 -10.53 -6.66 9.80
C LYS A 206 -10.38 -5.99 8.43
N VAL A 207 -9.33 -6.34 7.71
CA VAL A 207 -9.19 -5.93 6.30
C VAL A 207 -9.92 -6.95 5.44
N ALA A 208 -10.75 -6.48 4.51
CA ALA A 208 -11.46 -7.33 3.59
C ALA A 208 -11.53 -6.68 2.20
N VAL A 209 -11.39 -7.51 1.18
CA VAL A 209 -11.73 -7.16 -0.20
C VAL A 209 -13.22 -7.41 -0.37
N VAL A 210 -13.95 -6.39 -0.82
CA VAL A 210 -15.41 -6.44 -0.98
C VAL A 210 -15.81 -6.36 -2.46
N GLY A 211 -14.94 -5.81 -3.31
CA GLY A 211 -15.18 -5.65 -4.74
C GLY A 211 -14.00 -6.17 -5.56
N SER A 212 -13.97 -7.48 -5.83
CA SER A 212 -12.92 -8.11 -6.65
C SER A 212 -12.83 -7.58 -8.08
N GLU A 213 -13.93 -7.02 -8.60
CA GLU A 213 -14.03 -6.39 -9.91
C GLU A 213 -13.54 -4.93 -9.93
N ALA A 214 -13.47 -4.30 -8.76
CA ALA A 214 -13.09 -2.91 -8.56
C ALA A 214 -11.56 -2.71 -8.46
N GLY A 215 -10.79 -3.73 -8.82
CA GLY A 215 -9.34 -3.64 -8.85
C GLY A 215 -8.74 -4.45 -9.99
N TYR A 216 -7.47 -4.19 -10.29
CA TYR A 216 -6.67 -4.90 -11.28
C TYR A 216 -5.26 -5.15 -10.73
N LEU A 217 -4.69 -6.34 -10.96
CA LEU A 217 -3.34 -6.69 -10.53
C LEU A 217 -2.44 -6.98 -11.73
N ILE A 218 -1.31 -6.25 -11.81
CA ILE A 218 -0.20 -6.54 -12.71
C ILE A 218 0.95 -7.09 -11.87
N SER A 219 1.36 -8.33 -12.14
CA SER A 219 2.42 -9.01 -11.40
C SER A 219 3.61 -9.38 -12.27
N GLY A 220 4.79 -9.56 -11.66
CA GLY A 220 5.99 -10.00 -12.39
C GLY A 220 6.57 -8.90 -13.28
N ILE A 221 6.40 -7.63 -12.89
CA ILE A 221 6.73 -6.47 -13.73
C ILE A 221 8.19 -6.46 -14.18
N LYS A 222 9.08 -6.96 -13.31
CA LYS A 222 10.51 -7.02 -13.63
C LYS A 222 10.90 -8.24 -14.45
N GLY A 223 10.02 -9.22 -14.67
CA GLY A 223 10.32 -10.44 -15.41
C GLY A 223 11.52 -11.18 -14.83
N ALA A 224 11.26 -12.14 -13.93
CA ALA A 224 12.30 -13.00 -13.38
C ALA A 224 13.15 -13.66 -14.48
#